data_AF-A0A2V8IQZ4-F1
#
_entry.id   AF-A0A2V8IQZ4-F1
#
_cell.length_a   1.000
_cell.length_b   1.000
_cell.length_c   1.000
_cell.angle_alpha   90.00
_cell.angle_beta   90.00
_cell.angle_gamma   90.00
#
_symmetry.space_group_name_H-M   'P 1'
#
loop_
_entity.id
_entity.type
_entity.pdbx_description
1 polymer ?
#
loop_
_entity_poly.entity_id
_entity_poly.type
_entity_poly.pdbx_seq_one_letter_code
_entity_poly.pdbx_strand_id
1 'polypeptide(L)'
;MTSPPKVTNVLNDALFEAASDLAKREHNRRKIVLVISDGQNNGNDHSFDETARSLLQTGVQVYAVGLDQPFPYSKTSVLDDFVKTTGGDAYFVNSIQSIEKSYASATEEARNQYVLGYVSNNEVVGPGPVFRDIQVTIARNNLKTLHRKGYYQYP
;
A
#
# COMPACT_ATOMS: atom_id res chain seq x y z
N MET A 1 15.47 36.65 -10.92
CA MET A 1 14.21 35.92 -11.19
C MET A 1 14.44 34.48 -10.77
N THR A 2 13.98 34.10 -9.58
CA THR A 2 14.04 32.71 -9.13
C THR A 2 12.90 31.94 -9.82
N SER A 3 13.23 30.83 -10.48
CA SER A 3 12.23 29.95 -11.09
C SER A 3 11.20 29.56 -10.01
N PRO A 4 9.88 29.52 -10.31
CA PRO A 4 8.90 29.05 -9.35
C PRO A 4 9.30 27.64 -8.88
N PRO A 5 9.07 27.31 -7.59
CA PRO A 5 9.41 25.99 -7.08
C PRO A 5 8.72 24.93 -7.92
N LYS A 6 9.50 23.96 -8.40
CA LYS A 6 8.97 22.83 -9.17
C LYS A 6 8.08 22.03 -8.23
N VAL A 7 6.76 22.10 -8.44
CA VAL A 7 5.81 21.24 -7.72
C VAL A 7 6.00 19.83 -8.25
N THR A 8 6.62 18.95 -7.47
CA THR A 8 6.79 17.53 -7.77
C THR A 8 5.92 16.72 -6.81
N ASN A 9 5.14 15.81 -7.36
CA ASN A 9 4.32 14.88 -6.58
C ASN A 9 5.06 13.54 -6.54
N VAL A 10 5.96 13.39 -5.57
CA VAL A 10 6.85 12.22 -5.46
C VAL A 10 6.28 11.15 -4.53
N LEU A 11 5.11 10.62 -4.89
CA LEU A 11 4.39 9.66 -4.05
C LEU A 11 5.17 8.35 -3.85
N ASN A 12 5.87 7.86 -4.88
CA ASN A 12 6.66 6.63 -4.76
C ASN A 12 7.82 6.80 -3.78
N ASP A 13 8.52 7.94 -3.86
CA ASP A 13 9.65 8.22 -2.98
C ASP A 13 9.19 8.43 -1.54
N ALA A 14 8.08 9.16 -1.34
CA ALA A 14 7.50 9.34 -0.02
C ALA A 14 7.14 7.99 0.64
N LEU A 15 6.55 7.07 -0.14
CA LEU A 15 6.23 5.72 0.34
C LEU A 15 7.49 4.87 0.56
N PHE A 16 8.50 4.99 -0.29
CA PHE A 16 9.77 4.28 -0.16
C PHE A 16 10.52 4.70 1.10
N GLU A 17 10.60 6.00 1.37
CA GLU A 17 11.20 6.56 2.57
C GLU A 17 10.42 6.18 3.83
N ALA A 18 9.08 6.23 3.77
CA ALA A 18 8.24 5.76 4.86
C ALA A 18 8.47 4.27 5.17
N ALA A 19 8.60 3.44 4.13
CA ALA A 19 8.94 2.02 4.29
C ALA A 19 10.31 1.83 4.95
N SER A 20 11.32 2.59 4.50
CA SER A 20 12.68 2.55 5.03
C SER A 20 12.76 3.03 6.48
N ASP A 21 11.98 4.03 6.86
CA ASP A 21 11.92 4.48 8.26
C ASP A 21 11.20 3.47 9.16
N LEU A 22 10.05 2.96 8.71
CA LEU A 22 9.29 1.94 9.45
C LEU A 22 10.04 0.61 9.53
N ALA A 23 10.95 0.31 8.60
CA ALA A 23 11.82 -0.87 8.65
C ALA A 23 12.63 -0.93 9.95
N LYS A 24 13.03 0.23 10.50
CA LYS A 24 13.81 0.36 11.74
C LYS A 24 13.02 -0.01 13.00
N ARG A 25 11.69 -0.08 12.92
CA ARG A 25 10.81 -0.47 14.04
C ARG A 25 10.81 -1.99 14.23
N GLU A 26 10.59 -2.43 15.47
CA GLU A 26 10.53 -3.85 15.85
C GLU A 26 9.61 -4.67 14.92
N HIS A 27 10.04 -5.87 14.55
CA HIS A 27 9.34 -6.73 13.59
C HIS A 27 7.97 -7.23 14.08
N ASN A 28 7.77 -7.29 15.39
CA ASN A 28 6.51 -7.74 16.00
C ASN A 28 5.42 -6.65 16.02
N ARG A 29 5.69 -5.46 15.49
CA ARG A 29 4.72 -4.37 15.40
C ARG A 29 4.13 -4.29 14.02
N ARG A 30 2.82 -4.03 13.96
CA ARG A 30 2.14 -3.68 12.72
C ARG A 30 2.64 -2.32 12.23
N LYS A 31 3.02 -2.24 10.95
CA LYS A 31 3.53 -1.04 10.30
C LYS A 31 2.53 -0.58 9.26
N ILE A 32 2.04 0.63 9.39
CA ILE A 32 1.00 1.20 8.52
C ILE A 32 1.44 2.58 8.06
N VAL A 33 1.21 2.85 6.78
CA VAL A 33 1.27 4.19 6.21
C VAL A 33 -0.12 4.57 5.72
N LEU A 34 -0.63 5.70 6.21
CA LEU A 34 -1.86 6.29 5.71
C LEU A 34 -1.49 7.45 4.78
N VAL A 35 -1.88 7.33 3.52
CA VAL A 35 -1.63 8.33 2.48
C VAL A 35 -2.89 9.11 2.21
N ILE A 36 -2.79 10.43 2.12
CA ILE A 36 -3.85 11.31 1.65
C ILE A 36 -3.30 12.04 0.43
N SER A 37 -3.86 11.79 -0.75
CA SER A 37 -3.31 12.30 -2.01
C SER A 37 -4.38 12.28 -3.12
N ASP A 38 -4.23 13.14 -4.13
CA ASP A 38 -5.01 13.08 -5.38
C ASP A 38 -4.55 11.93 -6.31
N GLY A 39 -3.45 11.26 -5.98
CA GLY A 39 -2.87 10.15 -6.73
C GLY A 39 -1.98 10.58 -7.89
N GLN A 40 -1.71 11.88 -8.04
CA GLN A 40 -0.73 12.34 -9.01
C GLN A 40 0.67 11.94 -8.56
N ASN A 41 1.48 11.46 -9.51
CA ASN A 41 2.81 10.95 -9.23
C ASN A 41 3.77 11.32 -10.37
N ASN A 42 4.70 12.25 -10.13
CA ASN A 42 5.66 12.71 -11.11
C ASN A 42 7.02 13.08 -10.49
N GLY A 43 8.08 12.82 -11.26
CA GLY A 43 9.45 13.18 -10.86
C GLY A 43 10.04 12.36 -9.71
N ASN A 44 9.64 11.09 -9.58
CA ASN A 44 10.21 10.19 -8.57
C ASN A 44 11.58 9.66 -8.99
N ASP A 45 12.42 9.43 -8.00
CA ASP A 45 13.67 8.68 -8.15
C ASP A 45 13.41 7.17 -8.12
N HIS A 46 12.44 6.71 -7.32
CA HIS A 46 12.04 5.31 -7.22
C HIS A 46 10.81 4.99 -8.09
N SER A 47 10.89 3.86 -8.79
CA SER A 47 9.78 3.31 -9.55
C SER A 47 8.69 2.73 -8.63
N PHE A 48 7.49 2.51 -9.19
CA PHE A 48 6.41 1.85 -8.48
C PHE A 48 6.84 0.46 -7.97
N ASP A 49 7.50 -0.33 -8.81
CA ASP A 49 7.90 -1.70 -8.48
C ASP A 49 8.94 -1.75 -7.36
N GLU A 50 9.90 -0.83 -7.35
CA GLU A 50 10.90 -0.71 -6.27
C GLU A 50 10.23 -0.34 -4.94
N THR A 51 9.32 0.65 -4.96
CA THR A 51 8.56 1.06 -3.78
C THR A 51 7.65 -0.05 -3.28
N ALA A 52 6.88 -0.69 -4.16
CA ALA A 52 6.00 -1.80 -3.84
C ALA A 52 6.77 -2.97 -3.22
N ARG A 53 7.94 -3.29 -3.77
CA ARG A 53 8.84 -4.31 -3.22
C ARG A 53 9.35 -3.94 -1.83
N SER A 54 9.78 -2.69 -1.62
CA SER A 54 10.22 -2.21 -0.30
C SER A 54 9.10 -2.31 0.74
N LEU A 55 7.89 -1.86 0.41
CA LEU A 55 6.71 -1.96 1.27
C LEU A 55 6.40 -3.42 1.64
N LEU A 56 6.45 -4.34 0.68
CA LEU A 56 6.20 -5.76 0.91
C LEU A 56 7.28 -6.41 1.80
N GLN A 57 8.55 -6.09 1.57
CA GLN A 57 9.66 -6.65 2.34
C GLN A 57 9.68 -6.14 3.78
N THR A 58 9.34 -4.87 3.98
CA THR A 58 9.28 -4.25 5.30
C THR A 58 8.00 -4.57 6.06
N GLY A 59 7.02 -5.21 5.40
CA GLY A 59 5.73 -5.57 5.99
C GLY A 59 4.84 -4.36 6.26
N VAL A 60 5.04 -3.27 5.51
CA VAL A 60 4.28 -2.03 5.66
C VAL A 60 2.99 -2.12 4.85
N GLN A 61 1.86 -1.91 5.52
CA GLN A 61 0.55 -1.81 4.87
C GLN A 61 0.24 -0.36 4.50
N VAL A 62 -0.26 -0.13 3.30
CA VAL A 62 -0.68 1.20 2.84
C VAL A 62 -2.20 1.30 2.87
N TYR A 63 -2.71 2.36 3.48
CA TYR A 63 -4.10 2.79 3.38
C TYR A 63 -4.13 4.14 2.66
N ALA A 64 -5.10 4.34 1.78
CA ALA A 64 -5.17 5.58 0.99
C ALA A 64 -6.50 6.30 1.17
N VAL A 65 -6.45 7.62 1.27
CA VAL A 65 -7.60 8.51 1.08
C VAL A 65 -7.34 9.34 -0.17
N GLY A 66 -8.07 9.03 -1.24
CA GLY A 66 -7.96 9.68 -2.54
C GLY A 66 -8.81 10.94 -2.62
N LEU A 67 -8.21 12.07 -3.02
CA LEU A 67 -8.90 13.35 -3.17
C LEU A 67 -9.30 13.62 -4.63
N ASP A 68 -10.42 14.33 -4.81
CA ASP A 68 -10.84 15.01 -6.05
C ASP A 68 -10.78 14.15 -7.33
N GLN A 69 -11.17 12.88 -7.22
CA GLN A 69 -11.18 11.96 -8.36
C GLN A 69 -12.53 12.02 -9.11
N PRO A 70 -12.53 12.25 -10.44
CA PRO A 70 -13.74 12.19 -11.25
C PRO A 70 -14.38 10.79 -11.18
N PHE A 71 -15.68 10.74 -10.97
CA PHE A 71 -16.44 9.49 -11.02
C PHE A 71 -16.82 9.15 -12.47
N PRO A 72 -16.75 7.87 -12.92
CA PRO A 72 -16.33 6.70 -12.17
C PRO A 72 -14.81 6.68 -11.93
N TYR A 73 -14.42 6.33 -10.70
CA TYR A 73 -13.01 6.22 -10.29
C TYR A 73 -12.23 5.42 -11.33
N SER A 74 -11.13 5.97 -11.82
CA SER A 74 -10.16 5.17 -12.55
C SER A 74 -9.68 4.08 -11.58
N LYS A 75 -10.03 2.82 -11.84
CA LYS A 75 -9.49 1.61 -11.18
C LYS A 75 -7.97 1.44 -11.38
N THR A 76 -7.27 2.52 -11.74
CA THR A 76 -5.91 2.61 -12.25
C THR A 76 -5.18 3.79 -11.59
N SER A 77 -5.59 4.18 -10.37
CA SER A 77 -4.78 5.12 -9.60
C SER A 77 -3.63 4.37 -8.95
N VAL A 78 -2.45 4.97 -8.93
CA VAL A 78 -1.26 4.40 -8.27
C VAL A 78 -1.51 4.11 -6.79
N LEU A 79 -2.42 4.86 -6.15
CA LEU A 79 -2.87 4.60 -4.78
C LEU A 79 -3.57 3.24 -4.66
N ASP A 80 -4.50 2.94 -5.58
CA ASP A 80 -5.21 1.67 -5.61
C ASP A 80 -4.25 0.48 -5.81
N ASP A 81 -3.22 0.67 -6.63
CA ASP A 81 -2.19 -0.35 -6.86
C ASP A 81 -1.34 -0.61 -5.60
N PHE A 82 -0.96 0.44 -4.86
CA PHE A 82 -0.21 0.28 -3.60
C PHE A 82 -1.05 -0.37 -2.50
N VAL A 83 -2.30 0.03 -2.30
CA VAL A 83 -3.15 -0.56 -1.25
C VAL A 83 -3.42 -2.05 -1.55
N LYS A 84 -3.70 -2.41 -2.82
CA LYS A 84 -3.90 -3.80 -3.23
C LYS A 84 -2.63 -4.64 -3.06
N THR A 85 -1.48 -4.07 -3.41
CA THR A 85 -0.21 -4.79 -3.29
C THR A 85 0.09 -5.11 -1.84
N THR A 86 -0.11 -4.14 -0.94
CA THR A 86 0.26 -4.25 0.48
C THR A 86 -0.85 -4.85 1.36
N GLY A 87 -2.07 -4.98 0.85
CA GLY A 87 -3.22 -5.55 1.56
C GLY A 87 -3.95 -4.55 2.47
N GLY A 88 -3.91 -3.26 2.15
CA GLY A 88 -4.77 -2.24 2.77
C GLY A 88 -5.98 -1.91 1.88
N ASP A 89 -6.58 -0.74 2.13
CA ASP A 89 -7.77 -0.27 1.39
C ASP A 89 -7.63 1.19 0.96
N ALA A 90 -8.39 1.57 -0.06
CA ALA A 90 -8.47 2.94 -0.56
C ALA A 90 -9.89 3.50 -0.44
N TYR A 91 -9.98 4.74 0.02
CA TYR A 91 -11.21 5.48 0.21
C TYR A 91 -11.16 6.75 -0.64
N PHE A 92 -11.97 6.81 -1.69
CA PHE A 92 -11.99 7.97 -2.58
C PHE A 92 -13.17 8.88 -2.25
N VAL A 93 -12.88 10.16 -2.02
CA VAL A 93 -13.82 11.10 -1.44
C VAL A 93 -13.89 12.41 -2.24
N ASN A 94 -15.07 13.02 -2.24
CA ASN A 94 -15.37 14.26 -2.96
C ASN A 94 -15.79 15.42 -2.04
N SER A 95 -15.70 15.24 -0.71
CA SER A 95 -16.02 16.27 0.28
C SER A 95 -15.12 16.14 1.51
N ILE A 96 -14.92 17.24 2.24
CA ILE A 96 -14.11 17.26 3.47
C ILE A 96 -14.70 16.36 4.55
N GLN A 97 -16.02 16.37 4.73
CA GLN A 97 -16.70 15.50 5.71
C GLN A 97 -16.48 14.02 5.37
N SER A 98 -16.42 13.67 4.09
CA SER A 98 -16.09 12.31 3.65
C SER A 98 -14.64 11.93 3.95
N ILE A 99 -13.69 12.88 3.95
CA ILE A 99 -12.28 12.65 4.33
C ILE A 99 -12.19 12.21 5.79
N GLU A 100 -12.79 12.95 6.72
CA GLU A 100 -12.72 12.64 8.16
C GLU A 100 -13.30 11.25 8.47
N LYS A 101 -14.45 10.94 7.86
CA LYS A 101 -15.08 9.62 8.02
C LYS A 101 -14.23 8.50 7.43
N SER A 102 -13.61 8.73 6.27
CA SER A 102 -12.75 7.76 5.61
C SER A 102 -11.46 7.53 6.39
N TYR A 103 -10.87 8.60 6.92
CA TYR A 103 -9.73 8.53 7.82
C TYR A 103 -10.05 7.68 9.06
N ALA A 104 -11.18 7.95 9.72
CA ALA A 104 -11.62 7.17 10.88
C ALA A 104 -11.81 5.69 10.55
N SER A 105 -12.46 5.39 9.41
CA SER A 105 -12.72 4.02 8.95
C SER A 105 -11.42 3.28 8.60
N ALA A 106 -10.55 3.90 7.81
CA ALA A 106 -9.25 3.36 7.44
C ALA A 106 -8.41 3.07 8.70
N THR A 107 -8.45 3.95 9.69
CA THR A 107 -7.69 3.77 10.93
C THR A 107 -8.26 2.65 11.79
N GLU A 108 -9.59 2.50 11.85
CA GLU A 108 -10.25 1.41 12.59
C GLU A 108 -9.93 0.05 11.95
N GLU A 109 -10.01 -0.06 10.64
CA GLU A 109 -9.60 -1.25 9.89
C GLU A 109 -8.11 -1.54 10.04
N ALA A 110 -7.28 -0.49 9.99
CA ALA A 110 -5.85 -0.56 10.26
C ALA A 110 -5.54 -0.93 11.72
N ARG A 111 -6.51 -0.98 12.64
CA ARG A 111 -6.35 -1.56 13.98
C ARG A 111 -6.90 -2.98 14.09
N ASN A 112 -8.00 -3.29 13.41
CA ASN A 112 -8.77 -4.52 13.60
C ASN A 112 -8.63 -5.53 12.45
N GLN A 113 -7.41 -6.01 12.20
CA GLN A 113 -7.19 -7.11 11.25
C GLN A 113 -6.83 -8.41 11.96
N TYR A 114 -7.34 -9.52 11.42
CA TYR A 114 -6.85 -10.85 11.76
C TYR A 114 -5.54 -11.11 11.03
N VAL A 115 -4.52 -11.57 11.76
CA VAL A 115 -3.25 -12.00 11.16
C VAL A 115 -3.30 -13.51 10.97
N LEU A 116 -3.28 -13.95 9.72
CA LEU A 116 -3.14 -15.36 9.36
C LEU A 116 -1.69 -15.61 8.93
N GLY A 117 -1.01 -16.50 9.63
CA GLY A 117 0.33 -16.97 9.28
C GLY A 117 0.23 -18.26 8.47
N TYR A 118 1.00 -18.35 7.39
CA TYR A 118 1.28 -19.61 6.72
C TYR A 118 2.76 -19.69 6.38
N VAL A 119 3.30 -20.89 6.35
CA VAL A 119 4.69 -21.16 5.94
C VAL A 119 4.63 -21.95 4.64
N SER A 120 5.23 -21.40 3.59
CA SER A 120 5.35 -22.08 2.29
C SER A 120 6.38 -23.20 2.39
N ASN A 121 6.06 -24.37 1.86
CA ASN A 121 6.99 -25.50 1.67
C ASN A 121 7.67 -25.49 0.29
N ASN A 122 7.44 -24.46 -0.54
CA ASN A 122 8.06 -24.33 -1.84
C ASN A 122 9.53 -23.90 -1.72
N GLU A 123 10.43 -24.59 -2.42
CA GLU A 123 11.83 -24.21 -2.54
C GLU A 123 12.03 -23.05 -3.52
N VAL A 124 13.06 -22.23 -3.27
CA VAL A 124 13.52 -21.19 -4.21
C VAL A 124 14.74 -21.73 -4.94
N VAL A 125 14.58 -21.98 -6.24
CA VAL A 125 15.67 -22.43 -7.10
C VAL A 125 16.28 -21.21 -7.79
N GLY A 126 17.55 -20.92 -7.49
CA GLY A 126 18.31 -19.85 -8.13
C GLY A 126 18.90 -18.82 -7.15
N PRO A 127 19.68 -17.86 -7.65
CA PRO A 127 20.44 -16.92 -6.80
C PRO A 127 19.60 -15.75 -6.27
N GLY A 128 18.35 -15.60 -6.73
CA GLY A 128 17.53 -14.42 -6.48
C GLY A 128 16.19 -14.75 -5.83
N PRO A 129 15.52 -13.74 -5.23
CA PRO A 129 14.22 -13.93 -4.63
C PRO A 129 13.14 -14.17 -5.70
N VAL A 130 12.15 -14.98 -5.35
CA VAL A 130 10.99 -15.29 -6.18
C VAL A 130 9.75 -14.66 -5.56
N PHE A 131 8.96 -13.94 -6.38
CA PHE A 131 7.67 -13.45 -5.95
C PHE A 131 6.65 -14.59 -5.93
N ARG A 132 5.88 -14.68 -4.84
CA ARG A 132 4.85 -15.69 -4.64
C ARG A 132 3.52 -14.98 -4.43
N ASP A 133 2.57 -15.22 -5.34
CA ASP A 133 1.21 -14.71 -5.21
C ASP A 133 0.49 -15.38 -4.05
N ILE A 134 -0.34 -14.59 -3.36
CA ILE A 134 -1.23 -15.05 -2.30
C ILE A 134 -2.66 -14.90 -2.79
N GLN A 135 -3.44 -15.96 -2.66
CA GLN A 135 -4.88 -15.93 -2.87
C GLN A 135 -5.58 -16.34 -1.58
N VAL A 136 -6.51 -15.52 -1.12
CA VAL A 136 -7.36 -15.83 0.04
C VAL A 136 -8.78 -16.07 -0.45
N THR A 137 -9.34 -17.22 -0.08
CA THR A 137 -10.75 -17.56 -0.35
C THR A 137 -11.50 -17.67 0.97
N ILE A 138 -12.68 -17.05 1.05
CA ILE A 138 -13.57 -17.17 2.20
C ILE A 138 -14.72 -18.12 1.85
N ALA A 139 -15.05 -19.03 2.76
CA ALA A 139 -16.20 -19.92 2.62
C ALA A 139 -17.57 -19.20 2.72
N ARG A 140 -17.63 -18.01 3.33
CA ARG A 140 -18.85 -17.21 3.45
C ARG A 140 -18.95 -16.21 2.31
N ASN A 141 -20.14 -16.16 1.70
CA ASN A 141 -20.47 -15.17 0.69
C ASN A 141 -20.65 -13.77 1.33
N ASN A 142 -20.44 -12.71 0.55
CA ASN A 142 -20.62 -11.29 0.94
C ASN A 142 -19.60 -10.71 1.94
N LEU A 143 -18.43 -11.32 2.08
CA LEU A 143 -17.31 -10.72 2.83
C LEU A 143 -16.24 -10.21 1.86
N LYS A 144 -15.66 -9.04 2.16
CA LYS A 144 -14.49 -8.49 1.46
C LYS A 144 -13.23 -8.99 2.16
N THR A 145 -12.30 -9.55 1.40
CA THR A 145 -10.94 -9.86 1.89
C THR A 145 -9.98 -8.76 1.49
N LEU A 146 -9.20 -8.28 2.45
CA LEU A 146 -7.97 -7.55 2.17
C LEU A 146 -6.79 -8.44 2.53
N HIS A 147 -5.88 -8.61 1.58
CA HIS A 147 -4.64 -9.33 1.78
C HIS A 147 -3.60 -8.75 0.83
N ARG A 148 -2.33 -8.83 1.21
CA ARG A 148 -1.23 -8.48 0.30
C ARG A 148 -1.30 -9.36 -0.95
N LYS A 149 -0.92 -8.80 -2.09
CA LYS A 149 -0.89 -9.53 -3.37
C LYS A 149 0.03 -10.75 -3.32
N GLY A 150 1.11 -10.66 -2.55
CA GLY A 150 2.09 -11.72 -2.43
C GLY A 150 3.25 -11.34 -1.52
N TYR A 151 4.35 -12.06 -1.64
CA TYR A 151 5.58 -11.79 -0.90
C TYR A 151 6.79 -12.26 -1.72
N TYR A 152 7.95 -11.70 -1.42
CA TYR A 152 9.22 -12.17 -1.96
C TYR A 152 9.81 -13.22 -1.03
N GLN A 153 10.03 -14.42 -1.57
CA GLN A 153 10.74 -15.50 -0.90
C GLN A 153 12.20 -15.47 -1.35
N TYR A 154 13.12 -15.34 -0.39
CA TYR A 154 14.55 -15.41 -0.64
C TYR A 154 15.04 -16.86 -0.54
N PRO A 155 16.13 -17.23 -1.25
CA PRO A 155 16.82 -18.51 -1.08
C PRO A 155 17.26 -18.75 0.37
#